data_AF-A0A1H7CJK0-F1
#
_entry.id   AF-A0A1H7CJK0-F1
#
_cell.length_a   1.000
_cell.length_b   1.000
_cell.length_c   1.000
_cell.angle_alpha   90.00
_cell.angle_beta   90.00
_cell.angle_gamma   90.00
#
_symmetry.space_group_name_H-M   'P 1'
#
loop_
_entity.id
_entity.type
_entity.pdbx_description
1 polymer ?
#
loop_
_entity_poly.entity_id
_entity_poly.type
_entity_poly.pdbx_seq_one_letter_code
_entity_poly.pdbx_strand_id
1 'polypeptide(L)'
;MSFRLKAAIAAAFALSAAAAMTASDMSIASEAISSASTLPAALSVAPMAGSQAAVIYATPREVSQPLASAPKGDTVISPDSDVQATSLAALVDAQGAPEELDGDMKCLAGAVYFESKGESLEGQLAVARVIINRAKSGRFADSLCGVVYQPSQFSFVRGHAMPPIREESRSWREAVAIAQIATDDSWDSLAEGALFFHARRVAPGWGKAKLASIDNHIFYR
;
A
#
# COMPACT_ATOMS: atom_id res chain seq x y z
N MET A 1 34.25 23.28 49.88
CA MET A 1 33.54 22.22 50.64
C MET A 1 33.90 20.88 50.03
N SER A 2 34.39 19.97 50.87
CA SER A 2 35.15 18.78 50.48
C SER A 2 34.32 17.62 49.93
N PHE A 3 34.86 16.97 48.90
CA PHE A 3 34.46 15.65 48.42
C PHE A 3 34.63 14.58 49.51
N ARG A 4 33.67 13.65 49.63
CA ARG A 4 33.89 12.33 50.25
C ARG A 4 33.24 11.22 49.42
N LEU A 5 34.10 10.43 48.78
CA LEU A 5 33.87 9.03 48.43
C LEU A 5 33.63 8.21 49.71
N LYS A 6 32.71 7.23 49.67
CA LYS A 6 32.89 5.87 50.21
C LYS A 6 32.04 4.87 49.43
N ALA A 7 32.61 3.68 49.29
CA ALA A 7 32.27 2.63 48.34
C ALA A 7 31.56 1.42 49.00
N ALA A 8 31.30 0.43 48.13
CA ALA A 8 31.06 -1.01 48.40
C ALA A 8 29.58 -1.38 48.71
N ILE A 9 29.02 -2.54 48.35
CA ILE A 9 29.52 -3.93 48.27
C ILE A 9 28.68 -4.74 47.24
N ALA A 10 29.29 -5.79 46.69
CA ALA A 10 28.79 -6.77 45.72
C ALA A 10 27.83 -7.87 46.27
N ALA A 11 27.16 -8.59 45.35
CA ALA A 11 26.74 -10.02 45.34
C ALA A 11 25.37 -10.17 44.64
N ALA A 12 25.19 -10.81 43.48
CA ALA A 12 25.42 -12.20 43.04
C ALA A 12 24.30 -13.20 43.45
N PHE A 13 23.86 -13.99 42.44
CA PHE A 13 22.97 -15.17 42.46
C PHE A 13 21.45 -14.88 42.57
N ALA A 14 20.54 -15.52 41.82
CA ALA A 14 20.50 -16.93 41.46
C ALA A 14 19.76 -17.25 40.14
N LEU A 15 20.26 -18.29 39.47
CA LEU A 15 19.57 -19.18 38.53
C LEU A 15 18.25 -19.72 39.10
N SER A 16 17.23 -19.86 38.25
CA SER A 16 16.30 -21.00 38.29
C SER A 16 15.84 -21.33 36.87
N ALA A 17 16.08 -22.57 36.48
CA ALA A 17 15.69 -23.23 35.24
C ALA A 17 14.55 -24.22 35.49
N ALA A 18 13.92 -24.68 34.39
CA ALA A 18 13.00 -25.82 34.26
C ALA A 18 11.58 -25.59 34.85
N ALA A 19 10.47 -26.14 34.35
CA ALA A 19 10.03 -26.97 33.22
C ALA A 19 8.51 -26.62 33.08
N ALA A 20 7.70 -26.98 32.10
CA ALA A 20 7.58 -28.23 31.38
C ALA A 20 6.71 -27.99 30.12
N MET A 21 7.03 -28.69 29.05
CA MET A 21 6.17 -28.83 27.89
C MET A 21 5.08 -29.86 28.20
N THR A 22 3.83 -29.52 27.93
CA THR A 22 2.75 -30.49 27.74
C THR A 22 2.18 -30.28 26.35
N ALA A 23 2.69 -31.02 25.36
CA ALA A 23 2.01 -31.22 24.10
C ALA A 23 1.06 -32.40 24.30
N SER A 24 -0.25 -32.17 24.19
CA SER A 24 -1.25 -33.23 24.14
C SER A 24 -1.48 -33.62 22.69
N ASP A 25 -1.24 -34.88 22.39
CA ASP A 25 -1.59 -35.54 21.12
C ASP A 25 -3.08 -35.38 20.83
N MET A 26 -3.42 -34.81 19.68
CA MET A 26 -4.78 -34.85 19.14
C MET A 26 -4.87 -36.01 18.16
N SER A 27 -5.56 -37.07 18.61
CA SER A 27 -5.84 -38.29 17.86
C SER A 27 -6.68 -38.02 16.60
N ILE A 28 -6.35 -38.77 15.55
CA ILE A 28 -7.06 -38.90 14.29
C ILE A 28 -8.42 -39.57 14.53
N ALA A 29 -9.50 -38.99 14.00
CA ALA A 29 -10.72 -39.72 13.70
C ALA A 29 -11.27 -39.20 12.35
N SER A 30 -10.99 -39.99 11.32
CA SER A 30 -11.63 -39.92 10.01
C SER A 30 -12.99 -40.61 10.12
N GLU A 31 -14.07 -39.91 9.83
CA GLU A 31 -15.32 -40.56 9.43
C GLU A 31 -15.67 -40.17 8.01
N ALA A 32 -15.32 -41.09 7.11
CA ALA A 32 -15.88 -41.18 5.78
C ALA A 32 -17.34 -41.64 5.91
N ILE A 33 -18.29 -40.78 5.53
CA ILE A 33 -19.67 -41.22 5.27
C ILE A 33 -19.77 -41.49 3.77
N SER A 34 -19.66 -42.77 3.44
CA SER A 34 -20.15 -43.33 2.18
C SER A 34 -21.67 -43.19 2.13
N SER A 35 -22.18 -42.51 1.12
CA SER A 35 -23.55 -42.71 0.66
C SER A 35 -23.49 -43.18 -0.79
N ALA A 36 -23.74 -44.47 -0.96
CA ALA A 36 -23.99 -45.12 -2.22
C ALA A 36 -25.43 -44.88 -2.68
N SER A 37 -25.68 -45.21 -3.95
CA SER A 37 -26.95 -45.18 -4.71
C SER A 37 -27.21 -43.83 -5.39
N THR A 38 -27.48 -43.74 -6.70
CA THR A 38 -27.86 -44.75 -7.70
C THR A 38 -27.83 -44.03 -9.05
N LEU A 39 -27.28 -44.68 -10.08
CA LEU A 39 -27.43 -44.24 -11.47
C LEU A 39 -28.87 -44.52 -11.95
N PRO A 40 -29.46 -43.62 -12.75
CA PRO A 40 -30.34 -44.03 -13.83
C PRO A 40 -29.68 -43.83 -15.19
N ALA A 41 -30.09 -44.71 -16.09
CA ALA A 41 -29.58 -44.93 -17.41
C ALA A 41 -29.77 -43.74 -18.37
N ALA A 42 -28.92 -43.76 -19.39
CA ALA A 42 -28.93 -42.89 -20.54
C ALA A 42 -30.30 -42.80 -21.24
N LEU A 43 -30.68 -41.58 -21.59
CA LEU A 43 -31.69 -41.29 -22.60
C LEU A 43 -31.21 -40.17 -23.53
N SER A 44 -30.94 -40.58 -24.77
CA SER A 44 -31.16 -39.87 -26.03
C SER A 44 -30.70 -38.42 -26.16
N VAL A 45 -29.53 -38.24 -26.76
CA VAL A 45 -29.15 -36.99 -27.44
C VAL A 45 -29.76 -37.01 -28.84
N ALA A 46 -30.79 -36.21 -29.07
CA ALA A 46 -31.24 -35.87 -30.41
C ALA A 46 -30.29 -34.81 -31.01
N PRO A 47 -29.88 -34.92 -32.29
CA PRO A 47 -29.07 -33.89 -32.92
C PRO A 47 -29.98 -32.69 -33.22
N MET A 48 -29.78 -31.57 -32.52
CA MET A 48 -30.31 -30.30 -32.98
C MET A 48 -29.56 -29.91 -34.25
N ALA A 49 -30.27 -30.02 -35.37
CA ALA A 49 -29.85 -29.52 -36.67
C ALA A 49 -29.40 -28.06 -36.53
N GLY A 50 -28.11 -27.83 -36.80
CA GLY A 50 -27.52 -26.51 -36.83
C GLY A 50 -28.19 -25.66 -37.91
N SER A 51 -28.92 -24.64 -37.48
CA SER A 51 -29.22 -23.50 -38.34
C SER A 51 -27.92 -22.71 -38.49
N GLN A 52 -27.19 -22.96 -39.59
CA GLN A 52 -26.07 -22.12 -39.98
C GLN A 52 -26.64 -20.75 -40.36
N ALA A 53 -26.52 -19.77 -39.46
CA ALA A 53 -26.70 -18.38 -39.83
C ALA A 53 -25.63 -18.04 -40.87
N ALA A 54 -26.05 -17.65 -42.07
CA ALA A 54 -25.15 -17.18 -43.11
C ALA A 54 -24.43 -15.92 -42.60
N VAL A 55 -23.14 -16.04 -42.31
CA VAL A 55 -22.28 -14.91 -42.00
C VAL A 55 -22.03 -14.17 -43.32
N ILE A 56 -22.76 -13.08 -43.54
CA ILE A 56 -22.47 -12.16 -44.64
C ILE A 56 -21.26 -11.33 -44.23
N TYR A 57 -20.09 -11.68 -44.78
CA TYR A 57 -18.91 -10.84 -44.67
C TYR A 57 -19.11 -9.60 -45.56
N ALA A 58 -19.22 -8.43 -44.95
CA ALA A 58 -19.13 -7.17 -45.66
C ALA A 58 -17.73 -7.05 -46.27
N THR A 59 -17.66 -6.74 -47.56
CA THR A 59 -16.38 -6.46 -48.24
C THR A 59 -15.68 -5.29 -47.56
N PRO A 60 -14.36 -5.36 -47.29
CA PRO A 60 -13.61 -4.22 -46.78
C PRO A 60 -13.74 -3.05 -47.76
N ARG A 61 -14.31 -1.93 -47.30
CA ARG A 61 -14.17 -0.66 -47.99
C ARG A 61 -12.83 -0.06 -47.57
N GLU A 62 -11.97 0.14 -48.54
CA GLU A 62 -10.74 0.89 -48.37
C GLU A 62 -11.09 2.35 -48.06
N VAL A 63 -10.92 2.75 -46.80
CA VAL A 63 -11.08 4.13 -46.35
C VAL A 63 -9.71 4.80 -46.46
N SER A 64 -9.46 5.46 -47.59
CA SER A 64 -8.29 6.31 -47.75
C SER A 64 -8.51 7.59 -46.92
N GLN A 65 -7.92 7.65 -45.73
CA GLN A 65 -7.83 8.90 -44.98
C GLN A 65 -6.74 9.78 -45.60
N PRO A 66 -7.01 11.06 -45.93
CA PRO A 66 -5.96 11.96 -46.37
C PRO A 66 -4.99 12.22 -45.21
N LEU A 67 -3.71 12.01 -45.49
CA LEU A 67 -2.60 12.30 -44.60
C LEU A 67 -2.62 13.81 -44.27
N ALA A 68 -3.16 14.16 -43.11
CA ALA A 68 -3.11 15.53 -42.61
C ALA A 68 -1.65 15.96 -42.52
N SER A 69 -1.33 17.05 -43.21
CA SER A 69 0.00 17.62 -43.31
C SER A 69 0.54 17.92 -41.91
N ALA A 70 1.78 17.48 -41.66
CA ALA A 70 2.53 17.84 -40.47
C ALA A 70 2.57 19.37 -40.31
N PRO A 71 2.27 19.93 -39.14
CA PRO A 71 2.57 21.33 -38.89
C PRO A 71 4.10 21.43 -38.75
N LYS A 72 4.76 22.06 -39.73
CA LYS A 72 6.02 22.77 -39.45
C LYS A 72 5.68 23.98 -38.61
N GLY A 73 5.49 23.75 -37.31
CA GLY A 73 5.51 24.79 -36.31
C GLY A 73 6.93 24.87 -35.78
N ASP A 74 7.60 25.97 -36.05
CA ASP A 74 8.86 26.34 -35.40
C ASP A 74 8.56 26.57 -33.91
N THR A 75 8.62 25.51 -33.11
CA THR A 75 8.54 25.62 -31.65
C THR A 75 9.92 26.06 -31.18
N VAL A 76 10.07 27.37 -30.99
CA VAL A 76 11.08 27.95 -30.11
C VAL A 76 10.89 27.30 -28.74
N ILE A 77 11.83 26.46 -28.34
CA ILE A 77 11.87 25.88 -26.99
C ILE A 77 12.26 27.02 -26.05
N SER A 78 11.26 27.68 -25.50
CA SER A 78 11.41 28.48 -24.28
C SER A 78 11.43 27.50 -23.09
N PRO A 79 12.46 27.50 -22.23
CA PRO A 79 12.62 26.50 -21.16
C PRO A 79 11.78 26.81 -19.92
N ASP A 80 10.61 27.43 -20.06
CA ASP A 80 9.90 28.05 -18.92
C ASP A 80 8.38 27.88 -19.04
N SER A 81 7.92 26.64 -19.14
CA SER A 81 6.51 26.32 -18.97
C SER A 81 6.38 25.21 -17.96
N ASP A 82 6.04 25.58 -16.73
CA ASP A 82 5.56 24.70 -15.68
C ASP A 82 4.38 23.87 -16.20
N VAL A 83 4.67 22.70 -16.76
CA VAL A 83 3.64 21.72 -17.12
C VAL A 83 3.13 21.13 -15.81
N GLN A 84 2.17 21.82 -15.19
CA GLN A 84 1.43 21.31 -14.05
C GLN A 84 0.72 20.01 -14.47
N ALA A 85 0.91 18.94 -13.71
CA ALA A 85 0.29 17.66 -14.02
C ALA A 85 -1.24 17.81 -14.02
N THR A 86 -1.90 17.30 -15.07
CA THR A 86 -3.35 17.42 -15.23
C THR A 86 -4.13 16.50 -14.29
N SER A 87 -3.47 15.53 -13.66
CA SER A 87 -4.04 14.62 -12.66
C SER A 87 -2.94 13.98 -11.80
N LEU A 88 -3.29 13.53 -10.60
CA LEU A 88 -2.39 12.76 -9.73
C LEU A 88 -1.86 11.49 -10.42
N ALA A 89 -2.69 10.84 -11.23
CA ALA A 89 -2.26 9.66 -12.00
C ALA A 89 -1.19 10.01 -13.03
N ALA A 90 -1.35 11.12 -13.77
CA ALA A 90 -0.34 11.58 -14.71
C ALA A 90 0.97 11.94 -14.01
N LEU A 91 0.90 12.53 -12.81
CA LEU A 91 2.07 12.85 -12.02
C LEU A 91 2.79 11.59 -11.52
N VAL A 92 2.05 10.60 -11.02
CA VAL A 92 2.60 9.29 -10.63
C VAL A 92 3.29 8.59 -11.80
N ASP A 93 2.67 8.61 -12.99
CA ASP A 93 3.27 8.03 -14.19
C ASP A 93 4.55 8.77 -14.63
N ALA A 94 4.65 10.08 -14.35
CA ALA A 94 5.80 10.90 -14.68
C ALA A 94 6.98 10.77 -13.70
N GLN A 95 6.71 10.45 -12.43
CA GLN A 95 7.73 10.45 -11.36
C GLN A 95 8.84 9.40 -11.55
N GLY A 96 8.58 8.35 -12.37
CA GLY A 96 9.54 7.26 -12.61
C GLY A 96 9.88 6.46 -11.34
N ALA A 97 10.74 5.45 -11.47
CA ALA A 97 11.35 4.81 -10.30
C ALA A 97 12.75 5.41 -10.12
N PRO A 98 13.09 5.99 -8.96
CA PRO A 98 14.44 6.47 -8.69
C PRO A 98 15.43 5.29 -8.70
N GLU A 99 16.63 5.54 -9.20
CA GLU A 99 17.71 4.54 -9.28
C GLU A 99 18.18 4.09 -7.90
N GLU A 100 18.14 5.00 -6.91
CA GLU A 100 18.41 4.72 -5.49
C GLU A 100 17.46 5.53 -4.60
N LEU A 101 16.87 4.89 -3.59
CA LEU A 101 16.04 5.53 -2.57
C LEU A 101 16.87 5.76 -1.31
N ASP A 102 16.86 6.99 -0.79
CA ASP A 102 17.38 7.22 0.56
C ASP A 102 16.56 6.44 1.61
N GLY A 103 17.13 6.28 2.81
CA GLY A 103 16.50 5.49 3.87
C GLY A 103 15.12 5.98 4.29
N ASP A 104 14.94 7.29 4.42
CA ASP A 104 13.69 7.91 4.87
C ASP A 104 12.60 7.81 3.79
N MET A 105 12.97 8.04 2.53
CA MET A 105 12.08 7.84 1.39
C MET A 105 11.67 6.36 1.27
N LYS A 106 12.59 5.42 1.49
CA LYS A 106 12.29 3.98 1.50
C LYS A 106 11.33 3.61 2.64
N CYS A 107 11.49 4.20 3.82
CA CYS A 107 10.56 4.02 4.94
C CYS A 107 9.16 4.55 4.62
N LEU A 108 9.06 5.75 4.04
CA LEU A 108 7.79 6.36 3.65
C LEU A 108 7.08 5.52 2.57
N ALA A 109 7.78 5.20 1.47
CA ALA A 109 7.24 4.37 0.39
C ALA A 109 6.82 2.98 0.91
N GLY A 110 7.63 2.37 1.78
CA GLY A 110 7.31 1.12 2.44
C GLY A 110 6.03 1.17 3.26
N ALA A 111 5.86 2.22 4.06
CA ALA A 111 4.64 2.42 4.84
C ALA A 111 3.41 2.64 3.95
N VAL A 112 3.51 3.46 2.90
CA VAL A 112 2.44 3.66 1.92
C VAL A 112 2.06 2.33 1.26
N TYR A 113 3.06 1.54 0.85
CA TYR A 113 2.84 0.23 0.24
C TYR A 113 2.09 -0.72 1.19
N PHE A 114 2.49 -0.82 2.45
CA PHE A 114 1.85 -1.78 3.36
C PHE A 114 0.49 -1.33 3.89
N GLU A 115 0.28 -0.03 4.09
CA GLU A 115 -0.98 0.49 4.63
C GLU A 115 -2.04 0.70 3.55
N SER A 116 -1.64 0.95 2.30
CA SER A 116 -2.56 1.46 1.29
C SER A 116 -2.36 0.94 -0.12
N LYS A 117 -1.53 -0.08 -0.35
CA LYS A 117 -1.53 -0.75 -1.67
C LYS A 117 -2.93 -1.28 -1.99
N GLY A 118 -3.42 -0.97 -3.19
CA GLY A 118 -4.77 -1.33 -3.63
C GLY A 118 -5.86 -0.31 -3.27
N GLU A 119 -5.54 0.70 -2.48
CA GLU A 119 -6.35 1.91 -2.34
C GLU A 119 -6.09 2.85 -3.55
N SER A 120 -6.94 3.87 -3.72
CA SER A 120 -6.72 4.89 -4.76
C SER A 120 -5.41 5.66 -4.52
N LEU A 121 -4.91 6.35 -5.55
CA LEU A 121 -3.73 7.21 -5.42
C LEU A 121 -3.96 8.31 -4.36
N GLU A 122 -5.17 8.82 -4.24
CA GLU A 122 -5.56 9.77 -3.18
C GLU A 122 -5.50 9.15 -1.78
N GLY A 123 -5.94 7.89 -1.63
CA GLY A 123 -5.83 7.15 -0.38
C GLY A 123 -4.38 6.90 0.03
N GLN A 124 -3.52 6.55 -0.92
CA GLN A 124 -2.08 6.38 -0.71
C GLN A 124 -1.40 7.70 -0.33
N LEU A 125 -1.73 8.79 -1.03
CA LEU A 125 -1.22 10.13 -0.72
C LEU A 125 -1.62 10.57 0.68
N ALA A 126 -2.87 10.33 1.09
CA ALA A 126 -3.35 10.66 2.43
C ALA A 126 -2.57 9.94 3.54
N VAL A 127 -2.22 8.66 3.35
CA VAL A 127 -1.34 7.93 4.29
C VAL A 127 0.05 8.55 4.34
N ALA A 128 0.64 8.86 3.18
CA ALA A 128 1.95 9.52 3.11
C ALA A 128 1.95 10.86 3.87
N ARG A 129 0.92 11.69 3.66
CA ARG A 129 0.75 12.97 4.37
C ARG A 129 0.65 12.81 5.87
N VAL A 130 -0.05 11.80 6.38
CA VAL A 130 -0.08 11.54 7.84
C VAL A 130 1.33 11.31 8.38
N ILE A 131 2.15 10.50 7.71
CA ILE A 131 3.51 10.18 8.16
C ILE A 131 4.39 11.43 8.16
N ILE A 132 4.33 12.22 7.08
CA ILE A 132 5.06 13.49 6.96
C ILE A 132 4.60 14.48 8.04
N ASN A 133 3.29 14.61 8.26
CA ASN A 133 2.72 15.48 9.29
C ASN A 133 3.15 15.06 10.69
N ARG A 134 3.24 13.75 10.97
CA ARG A 134 3.76 13.23 12.23
C ARG A 134 5.20 13.67 12.44
N ALA A 135 6.07 13.48 11.44
CA ALA A 135 7.48 13.88 11.50
C ALA A 135 7.63 15.39 11.75
N LYS A 136 6.77 16.22 11.15
CA LYS A 136 6.77 17.68 11.30
C LYS A 136 6.09 18.19 12.58
N SER A 137 5.34 17.36 13.30
CA SER A 137 4.46 17.84 14.37
C SER A 137 5.14 18.10 15.72
N GLY A 138 6.34 17.57 15.94
CA GLY A 138 6.99 17.54 17.27
C GLY A 138 6.32 16.63 18.30
N ARG A 139 5.25 15.89 17.92
CA ARG A 139 4.53 14.94 18.79
C ARG A 139 4.95 13.48 18.55
N PHE A 140 5.60 13.24 17.43
CA PHE A 140 6.12 11.93 17.01
C PHE A 140 7.64 12.06 16.80
N ALA A 141 8.28 10.98 16.37
CA ALA A 141 9.68 11.05 15.93
C ALA A 141 9.84 12.06 14.80
N ASP A 142 11.04 12.64 14.66
CA ASP A 142 11.36 13.77 13.78
C ASP A 142 11.87 13.35 12.38
N SER A 143 11.94 12.04 12.11
CA SER A 143 12.29 11.46 10.80
C SER A 143 11.20 10.52 10.29
N LEU A 144 11.18 10.27 8.98
CA LEU A 144 10.17 9.39 8.37
C LEU A 144 10.36 7.95 8.84
N CYS A 145 11.58 7.43 8.84
CA CYS A 145 11.87 6.13 9.42
C CYS A 145 11.57 6.09 10.92
N GLY A 146 11.87 7.18 11.65
CA GLY A 146 11.53 7.29 13.07
C GLY A 146 10.04 7.07 13.32
N VAL A 147 9.18 7.74 12.55
CA VAL A 147 7.72 7.58 12.65
C VAL A 147 7.27 6.17 12.28
N VAL A 148 7.82 5.60 11.19
CA VAL A 148 7.45 4.27 10.70
C VAL A 148 7.84 3.17 11.69
N TYR A 149 9.01 3.26 12.31
CA TYR A 149 9.50 2.27 13.25
C TYR A 149 9.11 2.52 14.72
N GLN A 150 8.35 3.58 15.00
CA GLN A 150 7.83 3.80 16.34
C GLN A 150 6.96 2.59 16.78
N PRO A 151 7.12 2.11 18.03
CA PRO A 151 6.41 0.93 18.50
C PRO A 151 4.89 1.05 18.31
N SER A 152 4.29 -0.03 17.79
CA SER A 152 2.85 -0.18 17.60
C SER A 152 2.18 0.87 16.70
N GLN A 153 2.94 1.63 15.90
CA GLN A 153 2.35 2.59 14.95
C GLN A 153 1.80 1.91 13.71
N PHE A 154 2.54 0.93 13.18
CA PHE A 154 2.24 0.25 11.93
C PHE A 154 2.28 -1.27 12.12
N SER A 155 1.21 -1.95 11.71
CA SER A 155 1.00 -3.37 12.02
C SER A 155 1.97 -4.31 11.29
N PHE A 156 2.55 -3.86 10.17
CA PHE A 156 3.52 -4.62 9.40
C PHE A 156 4.92 -4.62 10.02
N VAL A 157 5.25 -3.67 10.89
CA VAL A 157 6.57 -3.59 11.53
C VAL A 157 6.70 -4.66 12.61
N ARG A 158 7.71 -5.52 12.48
CA ARG A 158 8.00 -6.60 13.44
C ARG A 158 9.46 -6.57 13.82
N GLY A 159 9.76 -6.52 15.12
CA GLY A 159 11.15 -6.49 15.60
C GLY A 159 11.96 -5.30 15.07
N HIS A 160 11.33 -4.14 14.89
CA HIS A 160 11.91 -2.93 14.28
C HIS A 160 12.37 -3.11 12.83
N ALA A 161 11.82 -4.10 12.12
CA ALA A 161 12.08 -4.33 10.71
C ALA A 161 10.78 -4.32 9.90
N MET A 162 10.91 -3.87 8.65
CA MET A 162 9.85 -3.92 7.65
C MET A 162 9.89 -5.27 6.91
N PRO A 163 8.75 -5.89 6.58
CA PRO A 163 8.72 -7.10 5.77
C PRO A 163 9.30 -6.85 4.36
N PRO A 164 9.80 -7.88 3.66
CA PRO A 164 10.34 -7.71 2.31
C PRO A 164 9.26 -7.24 1.33
N ILE A 165 9.65 -6.33 0.44
CA ILE A 165 8.79 -5.80 -0.62
C ILE A 165 9.31 -6.31 -1.97
N ARG A 166 8.37 -6.63 -2.86
CA ARG A 166 8.67 -6.94 -4.26
C ARG A 166 8.84 -5.64 -5.03
N GLU A 167 10.07 -5.14 -5.08
CA GLU A 167 10.39 -3.82 -5.64
C GLU A 167 10.11 -3.75 -7.16
N GLU A 168 9.98 -4.88 -7.85
CA GLU A 168 9.58 -4.92 -9.26
C GLU A 168 8.08 -4.71 -9.50
N SER A 169 7.26 -4.75 -8.44
CA SER A 169 5.80 -4.69 -8.55
C SER A 169 5.29 -3.29 -8.91
N ARG A 170 4.15 -3.25 -9.62
CA ARG A 170 3.46 -1.97 -9.93
C ARG A 170 3.12 -1.20 -8.65
N SER A 171 2.60 -1.89 -7.63
CA SER A 171 2.23 -1.26 -6.36
C SER A 171 3.42 -0.67 -5.61
N TRP A 172 4.63 -1.25 -5.74
CA TRP A 172 5.83 -0.62 -5.17
C TRP A 172 6.18 0.67 -5.91
N ARG A 173 6.20 0.64 -7.24
CA ARG A 173 6.46 1.84 -8.06
C ARG A 173 5.46 2.97 -7.78
N GLU A 174 4.18 2.64 -7.64
CA GLU A 174 3.14 3.61 -7.24
C GLU A 174 3.40 4.18 -5.85
N ALA A 175 3.71 3.34 -4.85
CA ALA A 175 3.98 3.80 -3.50
C ALA A 175 5.21 4.72 -3.42
N VAL A 176 6.25 4.44 -4.20
CA VAL A 176 7.45 5.29 -4.33
C VAL A 176 7.10 6.63 -4.95
N ALA A 177 6.39 6.64 -6.08
CA ALA A 177 5.97 7.87 -6.75
C ALA A 177 5.09 8.74 -5.83
N ILE A 178 4.14 8.14 -5.11
CA ILE A 178 3.31 8.85 -4.13
C ILE A 178 4.13 9.41 -2.97
N ALA A 179 5.11 8.66 -2.46
CA ALA A 179 5.98 9.14 -1.40
C ALA A 179 6.79 10.37 -1.83
N GLN A 180 7.27 10.39 -3.07
CA GLN A 180 7.95 11.55 -3.67
C GLN A 180 7.00 12.74 -3.81
N ILE A 181 5.83 12.54 -4.43
CA ILE A 181 4.80 13.59 -4.60
C ILE A 181 4.40 14.21 -3.25
N ALA A 182 4.21 13.38 -2.22
CA ALA A 182 3.86 13.83 -0.89
C ALA A 182 5.00 14.63 -0.21
N THR A 183 6.25 14.24 -0.45
CA THR A 183 7.45 14.88 0.11
C THR A 183 7.71 16.23 -0.56
N ASP A 184 7.54 16.28 -1.88
CA ASP A 184 7.71 17.47 -2.71
C ASP A 184 6.55 18.46 -2.58
N ASP A 185 5.51 18.08 -1.84
CA ASP A 185 4.30 18.90 -1.64
C ASP A 185 3.60 19.25 -2.96
N SER A 186 3.71 18.38 -3.97
CA SER A 186 3.29 18.67 -5.35
C SER A 186 1.85 18.29 -5.68
N TRP A 187 1.09 17.81 -4.68
CA TRP A 187 -0.34 17.55 -4.79
C TRP A 187 -1.05 17.69 -3.43
N ASP A 188 -2.25 18.28 -3.43
CA ASP A 188 -3.07 18.47 -2.24
C ASP A 188 -3.79 17.18 -1.85
N SER A 189 -3.81 16.83 -0.55
CA SER A 189 -4.59 15.70 -0.05
C SER A 189 -5.93 16.13 0.57
N LEU A 190 -6.98 15.35 0.35
CA LEU A 190 -8.24 15.52 1.08
C LEU A 190 -8.11 15.34 2.59
N ALA A 191 -7.03 14.70 3.07
CA ALA A 191 -6.72 14.49 4.48
C ALA A 191 -5.66 15.47 5.01
N GLU A 192 -5.53 16.66 4.41
CA GLU A 192 -4.51 17.63 4.83
C GLU A 192 -4.51 17.89 6.35
N GLY A 193 -3.31 17.91 6.92
CA GLY A 193 -3.09 18.11 8.35
C GLY A 193 -3.55 16.96 9.27
N ALA A 194 -3.93 15.80 8.74
CA ALA A 194 -4.23 14.61 9.53
C ALA A 194 -2.97 14.06 10.21
N LEU A 195 -3.15 13.55 11.44
CA LEU A 195 -2.10 12.89 12.24
C LEU A 195 -2.45 11.44 12.59
N PHE A 196 -3.70 11.03 12.39
CA PHE A 196 -4.18 9.70 12.71
C PHE A 196 -5.10 9.20 11.61
N PHE A 197 -5.10 7.89 11.42
CA PHE A 197 -6.10 7.21 10.60
C PHE A 197 -6.41 5.83 11.17
N HIS A 198 -7.53 5.26 10.75
CA HIS A 198 -7.82 3.84 10.95
C HIS A 198 -8.65 3.30 9.80
N ALA A 199 -8.65 1.97 9.65
CA ALA A 199 -9.52 1.29 8.71
C ALA A 199 -11.00 1.44 9.12
N ARG A 200 -11.93 1.59 8.16
CA ARG A 200 -13.37 1.79 8.39
C ARG A 200 -14.02 0.69 9.23
N ARG A 201 -13.48 -0.51 9.17
CA ARG A 201 -13.94 -1.67 9.94
C ARG A 201 -13.61 -1.61 11.44
N VAL A 202 -12.86 -0.61 11.89
CA VAL A 202 -12.46 -0.41 13.29
C VAL A 202 -13.14 0.84 13.83
N ALA A 203 -13.52 0.84 15.11
CA ALA A 203 -14.16 1.96 15.78
C ALA A 203 -13.39 2.33 17.07
N PRO A 204 -12.31 3.12 16.99
CA PRO A 204 -11.56 3.52 18.16
C PRO A 204 -12.26 4.64 18.94
N GLY A 205 -12.25 4.56 20.27
CA GLY A 205 -12.85 5.55 21.18
C GLY A 205 -12.02 6.82 21.41
N TRP A 206 -11.37 7.38 20.38
CA TRP A 206 -10.38 8.46 20.56
C TRP A 206 -10.96 9.87 20.71
N GLY A 207 -12.22 10.09 20.30
CA GLY A 207 -12.85 11.43 20.35
C GLY A 207 -12.15 12.50 19.50
N LYS A 208 -11.44 12.10 18.44
CA LYS A 208 -10.68 13.01 17.56
C LYS A 208 -11.58 13.64 16.49
N ALA A 209 -11.17 14.80 15.98
CA ALA A 209 -11.89 15.48 14.91
C ALA A 209 -11.65 14.72 13.58
N LYS A 210 -12.72 14.25 12.96
CA LYS A 210 -12.67 13.60 11.64
C LYS A 210 -12.43 14.66 10.57
N LEU A 211 -11.42 14.47 9.74
CA LEU A 211 -11.11 15.34 8.61
C LEU A 211 -11.67 14.78 7.30
N ALA A 212 -11.40 13.50 7.01
CA ALA A 212 -11.76 12.89 5.75
C ALA A 212 -12.07 11.40 5.89
N SER A 213 -12.78 10.87 4.90
CA SER A 213 -12.95 9.43 4.69
C SER A 213 -12.62 9.12 3.24
N ILE A 214 -11.52 8.42 3.01
CA ILE A 214 -10.97 8.13 1.68
C ILE A 214 -10.78 6.62 1.62
N ASP A 215 -11.38 5.99 0.62
CA ASP A 215 -11.37 4.54 0.44
C ASP A 215 -11.68 3.79 1.74
N ASN A 216 -10.84 2.86 2.20
CA ASN A 216 -11.03 2.10 3.43
C ASN A 216 -10.53 2.81 4.70
N HIS A 217 -10.11 4.07 4.62
CA HIS A 217 -9.53 4.83 5.74
C HIS A 217 -10.40 6.01 6.20
N ILE A 218 -10.34 6.30 7.49
CA ILE A 218 -10.88 7.52 8.09
C ILE A 218 -9.72 8.27 8.75
N PHE A 219 -9.58 9.56 8.44
CA PHE A 219 -8.46 10.42 8.83
C PHE A 219 -8.89 11.46 9.86
N TYR A 220 -7.99 11.78 10.81
CA TYR A 220 -8.28 12.59 11.98
C TYR A 220 -7.16 13.56 12.37
N ARG A 221 -7.54 14.59 13.12
CA ARG A 221 -6.66 15.52 13.84
C ARG A 221 -6.86 15.45 15.35
#